data_AF-Q64DG7-F1
#
_entry.id   AF-Q64DG7-F1
#
_cell.length_a   1.000
_cell.length_b   1.000
_cell.length_c   1.000
_cell.angle_alpha   90.00
_cell.angle_beta   90.00
_cell.angle_gamma   90.00
#
_symmetry.space_group_name_H-M   'P 1'
#
loop_
_entity.id
_entity.type
_entity.pdbx_description
1 polymer ?
#
loop_
_entity_poly.entity_id
_entity_poly.type
_entity_poly.pdbx_seq_one_letter_code
_entity_poly.pdbx_strand_id
1 'polypeptide(L)'
;MKGVYGFKVCPFCGGSVEYAGIKSGYIFPAAHTGQMYLCNRCGYQGSFILEIDDAEAVKETLTECRHLVKAGELKTPSFRFPGNWIWFWRGYLALLVVMSILGPMMHIYGMFQ
;
A
#
# COMPACT_ATOMS: atom_id res chain seq x y z
N MET A 1 -9.55 -15.42 -7.57
CA MET A 1 -9.62 -15.04 -8.99
C MET A 1 -8.33 -15.49 -9.64
N LYS A 2 -8.40 -16.35 -10.67
CA LYS A 2 -7.20 -16.83 -11.38
C LYS A 2 -6.65 -15.66 -12.21
N GLY A 3 -5.49 -15.15 -11.85
CA GLY A 3 -4.80 -14.14 -12.67
C GLY A 3 -4.10 -14.80 -13.85
N VAL A 4 -3.59 -14.00 -14.77
CA VAL A 4 -2.80 -14.44 -15.94
C VAL A 4 -1.54 -15.26 -15.53
N TYR A 5 -1.15 -15.23 -14.24
CA TYR A 5 0.03 -15.88 -13.67
C TYR A 5 -0.28 -16.67 -12.37
N GLY A 6 -1.44 -17.34 -12.29
CA GLY A 6 -1.78 -18.20 -11.15
C GLY A 6 -2.64 -17.55 -10.05
N PHE A 7 -2.76 -18.23 -8.91
CA PHE A 7 -3.46 -17.79 -7.71
C PHE A 7 -2.56 -16.91 -6.86
N LYS A 8 -3.00 -15.67 -6.60
CA LYS A 8 -2.30 -14.74 -5.73
C LYS A 8 -2.74 -14.93 -4.28
N VAL A 9 -1.79 -15.28 -3.42
CA VAL A 9 -2.02 -15.72 -2.04
C VAL A 9 -1.23 -14.85 -1.07
N CYS A 10 -1.88 -14.49 0.04
CA CYS A 10 -1.27 -13.74 1.13
C CYS A 10 -0.24 -14.62 1.84
N PRO A 11 1.03 -14.18 1.97
CA PRO A 11 2.07 -14.99 2.61
C PRO A 11 1.88 -15.14 4.11
N PHE A 12 1.00 -14.34 4.71
CA PHE A 12 0.73 -14.38 6.15
C PHE A 12 -0.45 -15.27 6.50
N CYS A 13 -1.58 -15.16 5.80
CA CYS A 13 -2.79 -15.88 6.20
C CYS A 13 -3.31 -16.88 5.14
N GLY A 14 -2.60 -17.01 4.02
CA GLY A 14 -3.04 -17.78 2.86
C GLY A 14 -4.34 -17.28 2.21
N GLY A 15 -4.86 -16.12 2.65
CA GLY A 15 -6.05 -15.51 2.07
C GLY A 15 -5.78 -14.96 0.68
N SER A 16 -6.83 -14.75 -0.11
CA SER A 16 -6.70 -14.06 -1.39
C SER A 16 -6.20 -12.62 -1.19
N VAL A 17 -5.38 -12.16 -2.12
CA VAL A 17 -4.91 -10.77 -2.19
C VAL A 17 -5.43 -10.08 -3.44
N GLU A 18 -5.62 -8.77 -3.34
CA GLU A 18 -6.11 -7.94 -4.42
C GLU A 18 -5.14 -6.79 -4.66
N TYR A 19 -5.00 -6.39 -5.92
CA TYR A 19 -4.12 -5.27 -6.26
C TYR A 19 -4.66 -3.97 -5.65
N ALA A 20 -3.81 -3.30 -4.87
CA ALA A 20 -4.17 -2.10 -4.13
C ALA A 20 -4.60 -0.97 -5.05
N GLY A 21 -4.04 -0.85 -6.25
CA GLY A 21 -4.40 0.23 -7.18
C GLY A 21 -5.87 0.23 -7.60
N ILE A 22 -6.52 -0.94 -7.68
CA ILE A 22 -7.93 -1.05 -8.10
C ILE A 22 -8.88 -0.95 -6.90
N LYS A 23 -8.49 -1.48 -5.74
CA LYS A 23 -9.39 -1.58 -4.56
C LYS A 23 -9.20 -0.50 -3.50
N SER A 24 -8.02 0.12 -3.41
CA SER A 24 -7.71 1.07 -2.34
C SER A 24 -8.07 2.53 -2.68
N GLY A 25 -8.37 2.83 -3.94
CA GLY A 25 -8.52 4.20 -4.42
C GLY A 25 -7.19 4.97 -4.56
N TYR A 26 -6.06 4.35 -4.20
CA TYR A 26 -4.72 4.94 -4.35
C TYR A 26 -4.00 4.31 -5.55
N ILE A 27 -3.65 5.13 -6.54
CA ILE A 27 -2.72 4.73 -7.60
C ILE A 27 -1.31 4.69 -6.97
N PHE A 28 -0.83 3.49 -6.64
CA PHE A 28 0.57 3.33 -6.28
C PHE A 28 1.40 3.46 -7.57
N PRO A 29 2.35 4.41 -7.66
CA PRO A 29 3.10 4.64 -8.88
C PRO A 29 3.91 3.39 -9.24
N ALA A 30 3.53 2.74 -10.35
CA ALA A 30 4.04 1.44 -10.76
C ALA A 30 5.47 1.45 -11.32
N ALA A 31 6.13 2.61 -11.40
CA ALA A 31 7.39 2.72 -12.13
C ALA A 31 8.57 2.06 -11.41
N HIS A 32 8.69 2.17 -10.07
CA HIS A 32 9.88 1.70 -9.34
C HIS A 32 9.65 1.15 -7.92
N THR A 33 8.42 1.06 -7.42
CA THR A 33 8.13 0.64 -6.02
C THR A 33 7.44 -0.72 -5.87
N GLY A 34 7.25 -1.46 -6.97
CA GLY A 34 6.59 -2.76 -6.99
C GLY A 34 5.05 -2.67 -6.87
N GLN A 35 4.37 -3.68 -7.38
CA GLN A 35 2.91 -3.77 -7.27
C GLN A 35 2.52 -4.01 -5.81
N MET A 36 1.59 -3.20 -5.27
CA MET A 36 1.10 -3.37 -3.90
C MET A 36 -0.18 -4.22 -3.88
N TYR A 37 -0.27 -5.11 -2.91
CA TYR A 37 -1.38 -6.02 -2.70
C TYR A 37 -2.00 -5.83 -1.31
N LEU A 38 -3.31 -6.04 -1.22
CA LEU A 38 -4.10 -5.97 0.01
C LEU A 38 -4.75 -7.32 0.29
N CYS A 39 -4.63 -7.79 1.52
CA CYS A 39 -5.35 -8.95 2.01
C CYS A 39 -6.51 -8.51 2.91
N ASN A 40 -7.74 -8.72 2.46
CA ASN A 40 -8.95 -8.36 3.23
C ASN A 40 -9.17 -9.23 4.47
N ARG A 41 -8.42 -10.34 4.61
CA ARG A 41 -8.57 -11.28 5.74
C ARG A 41 -7.73 -10.88 6.95
N CYS A 42 -6.47 -10.54 6.75
CA CYS A 42 -5.54 -10.22 7.84
C CYS A 42 -5.01 -8.78 7.79
N GLY A 43 -5.45 -7.96 6.83
CA GLY A 43 -5.00 -6.58 6.66
C GLY A 43 -3.57 -6.43 6.16
N TYR A 44 -2.96 -7.52 5.64
CA TYR A 44 -1.63 -7.44 5.04
C TYR A 44 -1.66 -6.46 3.85
N GLN A 45 -0.68 -5.57 3.81
CA GLN A 45 -0.46 -4.63 2.72
C GLN A 45 1.03 -4.66 2.37
N GLY A 46 1.36 -5.03 1.13
CA GLY A 46 2.74 -5.09 0.68
C GLY A 46 2.88 -5.62 -0.74
N SER A 47 4.11 -5.62 -1.24
CA SER A 47 4.43 -6.09 -2.59
C SER A 47 4.79 -7.58 -2.67
N PHE A 48 4.98 -8.22 -1.52
CA PHE A 48 5.33 -9.64 -1.45
C PHE A 48 4.06 -10.50 -1.40
N ILE A 49 3.86 -11.32 -2.42
CA ILE A 49 2.75 -12.26 -2.51
C ILE A 49 3.26 -13.62 -2.98
N LEU A 50 2.53 -14.67 -2.66
CA LEU A 50 2.78 -16.00 -3.19
C LEU A 50 1.94 -16.16 -4.46
N GLU A 51 2.59 -16.51 -5.57
CA GLU A 51 1.93 -16.87 -6.83
C GLU A 51 2.02 -18.39 -6.98
N ILE A 52 0.87 -19.05 -7.01
CA ILE A 52 0.76 -20.51 -7.04
C ILE A 52 -0.09 -20.91 -8.24
N ASP A 53 0.43 -21.77 -9.11
CA ASP A 53 -0.28 -22.15 -10.34
C ASP A 53 -1.41 -23.16 -10.12
N ASP A 54 -1.31 -23.97 -9.06
CA ASP A 54 -2.24 -25.05 -8.73
C ASP A 54 -3.14 -24.74 -7.53
N ALA A 55 -4.42 -25.07 -7.64
CA ALA A 55 -5.43 -24.87 -6.61
C ALA A 55 -5.25 -25.84 -5.41
N GLU A 56 -4.69 -27.03 -5.61
CA GLU A 56 -4.41 -27.95 -4.49
C GLU A 56 -3.24 -27.42 -3.64
N ALA A 57 -2.16 -26.98 -4.28
CA ALA A 57 -1.02 -26.35 -3.62
C ALA A 57 -1.44 -25.12 -2.78
N VAL A 58 -2.44 -24.34 -3.22
CA VAL A 58 -2.99 -23.22 -2.43
C VAL A 58 -3.52 -23.67 -1.07
N LYS A 59 -4.16 -24.85 -0.99
CA LYS A 59 -4.70 -25.38 0.28
C LYS A 59 -3.59 -25.79 1.23
N GLU A 60 -2.52 -26.38 0.70
CA GLU A 60 -1.34 -26.77 1.49
C GLU A 60 -0.64 -25.52 2.05
N THR A 61 -0.36 -24.53 1.21
CA THR A 61 0.24 -23.25 1.62
C THR A 61 -0.63 -22.51 2.64
N LEU A 62 -1.96 -22.56 2.52
CA LEU A 62 -2.88 -22.02 3.51
C LEU A 62 -2.70 -22.64 4.90
N THR A 63 -2.40 -23.92 4.94
CA THR A 63 -2.23 -24.70 6.16
C THR A 63 -0.88 -24.38 6.79
N GLU A 64 0.17 -24.29 5.97
CA GLU A 64 1.52 -23.91 6.38
C GLU A 64 1.61 -22.47 6.90
N CYS A 65 1.07 -21.48 6.16
CA CYS A 65 1.01 -20.09 6.62
C CYS A 65 0.28 -19.97 7.96
N ARG A 66 -0.81 -20.74 8.16
CA ARG A 66 -1.55 -20.73 9.43
C ARG A 66 -0.72 -21.29 10.57
N HIS A 67 0.11 -22.31 10.31
CA HIS A 67 1.02 -22.87 11.30
C HIS A 67 2.09 -21.84 11.69
N LEU A 68 2.73 -21.20 10.71
CA LEU A 68 3.76 -20.18 10.92
C LEU A 68 3.25 -18.94 11.66
N VAL A 69 2.01 -18.50 11.41
CA VAL A 69 1.38 -17.43 12.19
C VAL A 69 1.12 -17.87 13.64
N LYS A 70 0.60 -19.08 13.86
CA LYS A 70 0.37 -19.61 15.21
C LYS A 70 1.67 -19.78 15.99
N ALA A 71 2.75 -20.15 15.31
CA ALA A 71 4.09 -20.26 15.88
C ALA A 71 4.71 -18.87 16.19
N GLY A 72 4.08 -17.77 15.75
CA GLY A 72 4.59 -16.41 15.95
C GLY A 72 5.77 -16.04 15.04
N GLU A 73 6.12 -16.91 14.08
CA GLU A 73 7.22 -16.71 13.15
C GLU A 73 6.88 -15.70 12.05
N LEU A 74 5.59 -15.59 11.70
CA LEU A 74 5.08 -14.59 10.77
C LEU A 74 4.35 -13.47 11.51
N LYS A 75 5.06 -12.37 11.77
CA LYS A 75 4.43 -11.10 12.19
C LYS A 75 3.80 -10.43 10.98
N THR A 76 2.47 -10.29 10.96
CA THR A 76 1.76 -9.50 9.95
C THR A 76 2.26 -8.05 10.00
N PRO A 77 2.94 -7.54 8.96
CA PRO A 77 3.30 -6.15 8.93
C PRO A 77 2.03 -5.34 8.63
N SER A 78 1.61 -4.50 9.58
CA SER A 78 0.72 -3.41 9.23
C SER A 78 1.57 -2.41 8.45
N PHE A 79 1.39 -2.29 7.13
CA PHE A 79 1.91 -1.12 6.42
C PHE A 79 1.19 0.10 7.00
N ARG A 80 1.84 0.78 7.95
CA ARG A 80 1.41 2.09 8.45
C ARG A 80 2.41 3.09 7.91
N PHE A 81 1.92 4.08 7.16
CA PHE A 81 2.71 5.25 6.87
C PHE A 81 3.23 5.81 8.21
N PRO A 82 4.55 6.03 8.37
CA PRO A 82 5.07 6.58 9.62
C PRO A 82 4.34 7.88 9.93
N GLY A 83 3.81 8.05 11.14
CA GLY A 83 3.04 9.24 11.51
C GLY A 83 3.81 10.55 11.25
N ASN A 84 5.13 10.49 11.40
CA ASN A 84 6.05 11.59 11.13
C ASN A 84 6.07 12.01 9.65
N TRP A 85 5.89 11.05 8.74
CA TRP A 85 5.84 11.28 7.29
C TRP A 85 4.56 12.01 6.90
N ILE A 86 3.43 11.67 7.52
CA ILE A 86 2.14 12.35 7.30
C ILE A 86 2.24 13.83 7.70
N TRP A 87 2.86 14.13 8.86
CA TRP A 87 3.07 15.50 9.31
C TRP A 87 3.99 16.30 8.37
N PHE A 88 5.06 15.69 7.88
CA PHE A 88 5.96 16.31 6.91
C PHE A 88 5.19 16.75 5.65
N TRP A 89 4.41 15.86 5.05
CA TRP A 89 3.64 16.20 3.83
C TRP A 89 2.58 17.26 4.08
N ARG A 90 1.92 17.23 5.24
CA ARG A 90 0.94 18.27 5.62
C ARG A 90 1.61 19.64 5.73
N GLY A 91 2.77 19.72 6.37
CA GLY A 91 3.54 20.97 6.48
C GLY A 91 4.02 21.49 5.13
N TYR A 92 4.57 20.60 4.31
CA TYR A 92 5.02 20.95 2.95
C TYR A 92 3.88 21.47 2.07
N LEU A 93 2.70 20.82 2.12
CA LEU A 93 1.54 21.25 1.35
C LEU A 93 1.04 22.63 1.80
N ALA A 94 1.01 22.89 3.11
CA ALA A 94 0.65 24.20 3.65
C ALA A 94 1.62 25.30 3.19
N LEU A 95 2.93 25.03 3.19
CA LEU A 95 3.94 25.96 2.70
C LEU A 95 3.73 26.30 1.21
N LEU A 96 3.47 25.29 0.37
CA LEU A 96 3.20 25.51 -1.05
C LEU A 96 1.99 26.40 -1.29
N VAL A 97 0.90 26.21 -0.53
CA VAL A 97 -0.30 27.06 -0.62
C VAL A 97 0.02 28.49 -0.21
N VAL A 98 0.76 28.68 0.90
CA VAL A 98 1.18 30.01 1.37
C VAL A 98 2.04 30.71 0.32
N MET A 99 3.04 30.05 -0.25
CA MET A 99 3.88 30.63 -1.31
C MET A 99 3.05 31.02 -2.56
N SER A 100 2.07 30.18 -2.92
CA SER A 100 1.20 30.42 -4.08
C SER A 100 0.24 31.60 -3.89
N ILE A 101 -0.08 31.98 -2.65
CA ILE A 101 -0.97 33.12 -2.34
C ILE A 101 -0.17 34.39 -2.06
N LEU A 102 0.94 34.30 -1.31
CA LEU A 102 1.75 35.45 -0.92
C LEU A 102 2.46 36.09 -2.12
N GLY A 103 2.96 35.30 -3.08
CA GLY A 103 3.62 35.83 -4.28
C GLY A 103 2.70 36.78 -5.08
N PRO A 104 1.51 36.33 -5.49
CA PRO A 104 0.54 37.19 -6.17
C PRO A 104 0.08 38.39 -5.35
N MET A 105 -0.14 38.22 -4.04
CA MET A 105 -0.53 39.33 -3.13
C MET A 105 0.53 40.44 -3.09
N MET A 106 1.81 40.09 -2.99
CA MET A 106 2.91 41.05 -2.99
C MET A 106 3.03 41.77 -4.34
N HIS A 107 2.83 41.07 -5.45
CA HIS A 107 2.84 41.67 -6.79
C HIS A 107 1.69 42.66 -6.99
N ILE A 108 0.48 42.31 -6.54
CA ILE A 108 -0.68 43.22 -6.61
C ILE A 108 -0.46 44.44 -5.71
N TYR A 109 0.02 44.24 -4.48
CA TYR A 109 0.30 45.35 -3.56
C TYR A 109 1.32 46.34 -4.14
N GLY A 110 2.38 45.83 -4.78
CA GLY A 110 3.38 46.67 -5.45
C GLY A 110 2.88 47.39 -6.72
N MET A 111 1.77 46.95 -7.32
CA MET A 111 1.14 47.67 -8.44
C MET A 111 0.26 48.83 -7.99
N PHE A 112 -0.20 48.84 -6.74
CA PHE A 112 -1.07 49.88 -6.16
C PHE A 112 -0.31 50.89 -5.30
N GLN A 113 1.03 50.82 -5.28
CA GLN A 113 1.94 51.75 -4.63
C GLN A 113 2.72 52.55 -5.67
#